data_AF-A0A1F4D2Y7-F1
#
_entry.id   AF-A0A1F4D2Y7-F1
#
_cell.length_a   1.000
_cell.length_b   1.000
_cell.length_c   1.000
_cell.angle_alpha   90.00
_cell.angle_beta   90.00
_cell.angle_gamma   90.00
#
_symmetry.space_group_name_H-M   'P 1'
#
loop_
_entity.id
_entity.type
_entity.pdbx_description
1 polymer ?
#
loop_
_entity_poly.entity_id
_entity_poly.type
_entity_poly.pdbx_seq_one_letter_code
_entity_poly.pdbx_strand_id
1 'polypeptide(L)'
;MARLGMVIDLQKCVGCGVCALACKAENNTRNRAGGQSFNWADFLMKTEGSFPNAVHVVMPVLCNHCSNAPCVEACPVRPKAIFKTPEGITMYDNERCIGCRFCQKACPYSNMELDEKSLNGETYSVISFNAFDANTQPQWSDTSAMIPGATASGAETAKAAGAATPALNQFAGGDVQPIRRSGIIEKCNFCYQRVSNGMQPVCVEVCPAKARIFGDQDDPNSEIAKVLKAEKSFRLQEEKGTKPNVHYINKYSARA
;
A
#
# COMPACT_ATOMS: atom_id res chain seq x y z
N MET A 1 -24.12 -4.43 5.15
CA MET A 1 -22.93 -4.95 4.44
C MET A 1 -21.72 -4.52 5.24
N ALA A 2 -20.71 -5.39 5.34
CA ALA A 2 -19.50 -5.07 6.10
C ALA A 2 -18.81 -3.82 5.53
N ARG A 3 -18.14 -3.06 6.39
CA ARG A 3 -17.32 -1.91 5.97
C ARG A 3 -15.92 -2.11 6.52
N LEU A 4 -15.05 -2.72 5.73
CA LEU A 4 -13.70 -3.02 6.18
C LEU A 4 -12.86 -1.74 6.36
N GLY A 5 -12.12 -1.67 7.45
CA GLY A 5 -11.26 -0.55 7.80
C GLY A 5 -10.04 -0.99 8.59
N MET A 6 -9.16 -0.02 8.88
CA MET A 6 -7.96 -0.24 9.68
C MET A 6 -7.80 0.87 10.72
N VAL A 7 -7.43 0.52 11.94
CA VAL A 7 -6.89 1.44 12.95
C VAL A 7 -5.38 1.26 13.05
N ILE A 8 -4.64 2.36 13.13
CA ILE A 8 -3.21 2.39 13.38
C ILE A 8 -2.95 3.17 14.67
N ASP A 9 -2.47 2.46 15.69
CA ASP A 9 -2.04 3.01 16.97
C ASP A 9 -0.63 3.58 16.88
N LEU A 10 -0.52 4.91 16.88
CA LEU A 10 0.74 5.61 16.70
C LEU A 10 1.65 5.51 17.93
N GLN A 11 1.12 5.25 19.12
CA GLN A 11 1.94 5.07 20.32
C GLN A 11 2.63 3.71 20.33
N LYS A 12 1.99 2.69 19.76
CA LYS A 12 2.59 1.35 19.59
C LYS A 12 3.53 1.29 18.38
N CYS A 13 3.30 2.10 17.36
CA CYS A 13 4.11 2.11 16.15
C CYS A 13 5.54 2.57 16.47
N VAL A 14 6.53 1.72 16.19
CA VAL A 14 7.96 2.03 16.36
C VAL A 14 8.66 2.44 15.05
N GLY A 15 7.90 2.66 13.98
CA GLY A 15 8.46 3.11 12.69
C GLY A 15 9.38 2.10 11.98
N CYS A 16 9.34 0.81 12.34
CA CYS A 16 10.31 -0.19 11.88
C CYS A 16 10.28 -0.57 10.38
N GLY A 17 9.30 -0.12 9.59
CA GLY A 17 9.25 -0.44 8.15
C GLY A 17 8.72 -1.84 7.79
N VAL A 18 8.60 -2.77 8.75
CA VAL A 18 8.24 -4.19 8.49
C VAL A 18 6.90 -4.33 7.77
N CYS A 19 5.92 -3.47 8.07
CA CYS A 19 4.63 -3.47 7.39
C CYS A 19 4.70 -3.11 5.89
N ALA A 20 5.67 -2.28 5.48
CA ALA A 20 5.91 -1.94 4.08
C ALA A 20 6.68 -3.04 3.35
N LEU A 21 7.74 -3.57 3.99
CA LEU A 21 8.54 -4.68 3.47
C LEU A 21 7.69 -5.93 3.24
N ALA A 22 6.87 -6.31 4.23
CA ALA A 22 5.95 -7.43 4.09
C ALA A 22 4.88 -7.18 3.02
N CYS A 23 4.41 -5.93 2.86
CA CYS A 23 3.47 -5.59 1.80
C CYS A 23 4.09 -5.75 0.40
N LYS A 24 5.37 -5.42 0.23
CA LYS A 24 6.12 -5.68 -1.02
C LYS A 24 6.22 -7.17 -1.32
N ALA A 25 6.68 -7.95 -0.34
CA ALA A 25 6.84 -9.40 -0.48
C ALA A 25 5.51 -10.10 -0.76
N GLU A 26 4.47 -9.76 0.01
CA GLU A 26 3.15 -10.36 -0.15
C GLU A 26 2.49 -9.99 -1.47
N ASN A 27 2.62 -8.76 -1.94
CA ASN A 27 1.88 -8.28 -3.12
C ASN A 27 2.77 -8.20 -4.38
N ASN A 28 4.00 -8.71 -4.33
CA ASN A 28 4.98 -8.68 -5.42
C ASN A 28 5.16 -7.28 -6.05
N THR A 29 5.09 -6.21 -5.25
CA THR A 29 5.24 -4.86 -5.80
C THR A 29 6.67 -4.62 -6.23
N ARG A 30 6.85 -3.97 -7.38
CA ARG A 30 8.17 -3.70 -7.94
C ARG A 30 8.96 -2.66 -7.13
N ASN A 31 10.23 -2.47 -7.50
CA ASN A 31 11.06 -1.40 -6.95
C ASN A 31 10.66 -0.02 -7.49
N ARG A 32 10.97 1.01 -6.70
CA ARG A 32 10.81 2.42 -7.07
C ARG A 32 11.48 2.71 -8.40
N ALA A 33 10.76 3.33 -9.32
CA ALA A 33 11.25 3.71 -10.65
C ALA A 33 10.32 4.75 -11.29
N GLY A 34 10.85 5.60 -12.18
CA GLY A 34 10.04 6.51 -13.00
C GLY A 34 9.08 7.38 -12.20
N GLY A 35 9.55 7.97 -11.09
CA GLY A 35 8.74 8.82 -10.21
C GLY A 35 7.67 8.08 -9.38
N GLN A 36 7.67 6.74 -9.35
CA GLN A 36 6.71 5.94 -8.58
C GLN A 36 7.43 5.13 -7.49
N SER A 37 6.87 5.03 -6.28
CA SER A 37 7.46 4.24 -5.19
C SER A 37 7.11 2.75 -5.24
N PHE A 38 5.92 2.42 -5.78
CA PHE A 38 5.31 1.08 -5.71
C PHE A 38 5.21 0.53 -4.28
N ASN A 39 5.20 1.43 -3.30
CA ASN A 39 4.97 1.13 -1.89
C ASN A 39 3.47 1.22 -1.63
N TRP A 40 2.81 0.08 -1.44
CA TRP A 40 1.38 0.06 -1.11
C TRP A 40 1.11 0.40 0.36
N ALA A 41 2.08 0.11 1.23
CA ALA A 41 2.23 0.70 2.54
C ALA A 41 3.53 1.50 2.55
N ASP A 42 3.47 2.72 3.04
CA ASP A 42 4.57 3.70 3.03
C ASP A 42 4.56 4.49 4.34
N PHE A 43 5.39 5.52 4.45
CA PHE A 43 5.50 6.35 5.65
C PHE A 43 5.53 7.84 5.33
N LEU A 44 4.84 8.61 6.16
CA LEU A 44 5.12 10.03 6.32
C LEU A 44 6.06 10.20 7.51
N MET A 45 7.13 10.96 7.32
CA MET A 45 8.12 11.26 8.35
C MET A 45 8.29 12.76 8.46
N LYS A 46 8.42 13.23 9.70
CA LYS A 46 8.67 14.64 9.97
C LYS A 46 9.59 14.79 11.16
N THR A 47 10.63 15.61 11.01
CA THR A 47 11.46 16.07 12.12
C THR A 47 11.18 17.54 12.36
N GLU A 48 10.82 17.90 13.59
CA GLU A 48 10.53 19.28 14.00
C GLU A 48 11.34 19.65 15.24
N GLY A 49 11.44 20.94 15.51
CA GLY A 49 12.19 21.49 16.64
C GLY A 49 13.68 21.67 16.34
N SER A 50 14.41 22.14 17.35
CA SER A 50 15.85 22.38 17.29
C SER A 50 16.55 21.61 18.38
N PHE A 51 17.81 21.20 18.16
CA PHE A 51 18.60 20.50 19.17
C PHE A 51 18.68 21.32 20.48
N PRO A 52 18.49 20.69 21.66
CA PRO A 52 18.27 19.26 21.92
C PRO A 52 16.80 18.82 21.93
N ASN A 53 15.87 19.72 21.64
CA ASN A 53 14.41 19.52 21.71
C ASN A 53 13.79 19.15 20.35
N ALA A 54 14.51 18.36 19.54
CA ALA A 54 13.98 17.87 18.28
C ALA A 54 13.05 16.66 18.51
N VAL A 55 11.98 16.57 17.72
CA VAL A 55 11.01 15.47 17.73
C VAL A 55 10.94 14.88 16.32
N HIS A 56 11.05 13.57 16.22
CA HIS A 56 10.86 12.82 14.99
C HIS A 56 9.57 12.00 15.07
N VAL A 57 8.71 12.12 14.07
CA VAL A 57 7.43 11.44 13.97
C VAL A 57 7.44 10.56 12.73
N VAL A 58 7.03 9.30 12.90
CA VAL A 58 6.80 8.35 11.80
C VAL A 58 5.34 7.95 11.80
N MET A 59 4.65 8.18 10.68
CA MET A 59 3.25 7.84 10.48
C MET A 59 3.11 6.88 9.30
N PRO A 60 2.75 5.60 9.53
CA PRO A 60 2.49 4.66 8.45
C PRO A 60 1.28 5.10 7.62
N VAL A 61 1.39 5.08 6.30
CA VAL A 61 0.33 5.46 5.36
C VAL A 61 0.09 4.36 4.33
N LEU A 62 -1.13 4.28 3.81
CA LEU A 62 -1.53 3.37 2.74
C LEU A 62 -2.82 3.88 2.08
N CYS A 63 -3.34 3.15 1.08
CA CYS A 63 -4.67 3.45 0.54
C CYS A 63 -5.72 3.43 1.66
N ASN A 64 -6.55 4.48 1.70
CA ASN A 64 -7.57 4.65 2.74
C ASN A 64 -8.86 3.87 2.50
N HIS A 65 -8.99 3.19 1.35
CA HIS A 65 -10.21 2.49 0.92
C HIS A 65 -11.48 3.33 1.13
N CYS A 66 -11.38 4.64 0.85
CA CYS A 66 -12.38 5.69 1.07
C CYS A 66 -13.82 5.24 0.78
N SER A 67 -14.76 5.62 1.65
CA SER A 67 -16.19 5.37 1.41
C SER A 67 -16.72 6.23 0.27
N ASN A 68 -16.25 7.48 0.18
CA ASN A 68 -16.44 8.35 -0.98
C ASN A 68 -15.13 8.39 -1.77
N ALA A 69 -14.96 7.47 -2.72
CA ALA A 69 -13.69 7.25 -3.40
C ALA A 69 -13.61 8.02 -4.74
N PRO A 70 -12.96 9.21 -4.80
CA PRO A 70 -12.86 9.98 -6.04
C PRO A 70 -12.11 9.22 -7.14
N CYS A 71 -11.20 8.31 -6.78
CA CYS A 71 -10.50 7.46 -7.73
C CYS A 71 -11.44 6.49 -8.48
N VAL A 72 -12.51 6.01 -7.81
CA VAL A 72 -13.59 5.21 -8.44
C VAL A 72 -14.40 6.07 -9.37
N GLU A 73 -14.85 7.24 -8.92
CA GLU A 73 -15.65 8.17 -9.72
C GLU A 73 -14.93 8.59 -11.00
N ALA A 74 -13.65 8.97 -10.89
CA ALA A 74 -12.81 9.45 -11.99
C ALA A 74 -12.52 8.40 -13.07
N CYS A 75 -12.74 7.11 -12.82
CA CYS A 75 -12.48 6.07 -13.82
C CYS A 75 -13.45 6.17 -15.01
N PRO A 76 -12.94 6.38 -16.24
CA PRO A 76 -13.78 6.58 -17.42
C PRO A 76 -14.28 5.25 -18.02
N VAL A 77 -13.59 4.14 -17.74
CA VAL A 77 -13.93 2.81 -18.28
C VAL A 77 -15.30 2.34 -17.78
N ARG A 78 -16.03 1.60 -18.61
CA ARG A 78 -17.31 0.97 -18.29
C ARG A 78 -17.30 -0.50 -18.71
N PRO A 79 -17.47 -1.47 -17.78
CA PRO A 79 -17.49 -1.30 -16.31
C PRO A 79 -16.21 -0.65 -15.75
N LYS A 80 -16.28 -0.01 -14.58
CA LYS A 80 -15.14 0.70 -14.01
C LYS A 80 -13.98 -0.26 -13.72
N ALA A 81 -12.76 0.16 -14.06
CA ALA A 81 -11.53 -0.58 -13.77
C ALA A 81 -11.08 -0.43 -12.31
N ILE A 82 -11.57 0.55 -11.58
CA ILE A 82 -11.38 0.70 -10.14
C ILE A 82 -12.77 0.85 -9.52
N PHE A 83 -13.10 0.03 -8.53
CA PHE A 83 -14.46 -0.21 -8.07
C PHE A 83 -14.51 -0.51 -6.56
N LYS A 84 -15.69 -0.59 -5.97
CA LYS A 84 -15.90 -1.00 -4.56
C LYS A 84 -16.39 -2.44 -4.53
N THR A 85 -15.81 -3.27 -3.67
CA THR A 85 -16.39 -4.57 -3.30
C THR A 85 -17.59 -4.36 -2.37
N PRO A 86 -18.46 -5.38 -2.17
CA PRO A 86 -19.56 -5.30 -1.21
C PRO A 86 -19.13 -4.96 0.22
N GLU A 87 -17.91 -5.38 0.62
CA GLU A 87 -17.33 -5.13 1.94
C GLU A 87 -16.64 -3.75 2.04
N GLY A 88 -16.74 -2.93 0.99
CA GLY A 88 -16.20 -1.58 0.98
C GLY A 88 -14.71 -1.48 0.65
N ILE A 89 -14.06 -2.54 0.13
CA ILE A 89 -12.68 -2.45 -0.35
C ILE A 89 -12.69 -1.77 -1.72
N THR A 90 -11.92 -0.70 -1.90
CA THR A 90 -11.64 -0.19 -3.25
C THR A 90 -10.69 -1.13 -3.97
N MET A 91 -11.12 -1.82 -5.02
CA MET A 91 -10.35 -2.77 -5.84
C MET A 91 -10.07 -2.22 -7.23
N TYR A 92 -9.19 -2.88 -7.97
CA TYR A 92 -8.93 -2.59 -9.38
C TYR A 92 -8.83 -3.86 -10.22
N ASP A 93 -9.18 -3.74 -11.49
CA ASP A 93 -9.20 -4.80 -12.50
C ASP A 93 -8.09 -4.51 -13.53
N ASN A 94 -7.13 -5.43 -13.65
CA ASN A 94 -5.97 -5.29 -14.53
C ASN A 94 -6.34 -5.26 -16.01
N GLU A 95 -7.36 -6.01 -16.41
CA GLU A 95 -7.74 -6.15 -17.82
C GLU A 95 -8.52 -4.93 -18.29
N ARG A 96 -9.33 -4.34 -17.41
CA ARG A 96 -10.11 -3.13 -17.73
C ARG A 96 -9.29 -1.84 -17.63
N CYS A 97 -8.18 -1.84 -16.90
CA CYS A 97 -7.39 -0.63 -16.72
C CYS A 97 -6.71 -0.22 -18.05
N ILE A 98 -7.03 0.99 -18.52
CA ILE A 98 -6.45 1.57 -19.75
C ILE A 98 -5.27 2.53 -19.47
N GLY A 99 -4.78 2.60 -18.23
CA GLY A 99 -3.61 3.41 -17.89
C GLY A 99 -3.76 4.93 -17.97
N CYS A 100 -4.99 5.48 -18.02
CA CYS A 100 -5.21 6.93 -18.12
C CYS A 100 -4.80 7.75 -16.87
N ARG A 101 -4.48 7.08 -15.74
CA ARG A 101 -4.06 7.69 -14.46
C ARG A 101 -5.04 8.70 -13.83
N PHE A 102 -6.28 8.83 -14.32
CA PHE A 102 -7.27 9.74 -13.73
C PHE A 102 -7.59 9.40 -12.27
N CYS A 103 -7.59 8.11 -11.92
CA CYS A 103 -7.73 7.67 -10.53
C CYS A 103 -6.56 8.11 -9.64
N GLN A 104 -5.33 8.12 -10.16
CA GLN A 104 -4.14 8.61 -9.46
C GLN A 104 -4.27 10.13 -9.25
N LYS A 105 -4.60 10.88 -10.30
CA LYS A 105 -4.80 12.33 -10.24
C LYS A 105 -5.93 12.76 -9.28
N ALA A 106 -7.02 11.97 -9.21
CA ALA A 106 -8.17 12.28 -8.37
C ALA A 106 -7.98 11.89 -6.90
N CYS A 107 -6.98 11.06 -6.57
CA CYS A 107 -6.77 10.60 -5.20
C CYS A 107 -5.99 11.66 -4.40
N PRO A 108 -6.54 12.19 -3.29
CA PRO A 108 -5.85 13.21 -2.49
C PRO A 108 -4.61 12.68 -1.75
N TYR A 109 -4.42 11.37 -1.71
CA TYR A 109 -3.28 10.69 -1.11
C TYR A 109 -2.26 10.19 -2.14
N SER A 110 -2.41 10.57 -3.41
CA SER A 110 -1.51 10.18 -4.49
C SER A 110 -0.85 11.39 -5.12
N ASN A 111 0.42 11.22 -5.47
CA ASN A 111 1.16 12.13 -6.33
C ASN A 111 1.35 11.46 -7.69
N MET A 112 1.31 12.28 -8.75
CA MET A 112 1.58 11.80 -10.09
C MET A 112 3.05 11.40 -10.22
N GLU A 113 3.97 12.22 -9.72
CA GLU A 113 5.40 11.93 -9.71
C GLU A 113 5.96 12.23 -8.32
N LEU A 114 6.85 11.37 -7.83
CA LEU A 114 7.56 11.53 -6.57
C LEU A 114 8.99 11.99 -6.83
N ASP A 115 9.43 12.97 -6.03
CA ASP A 115 10.77 13.55 -6.06
C ASP A 115 11.62 13.05 -4.87
N GLU A 116 12.79 13.66 -4.67
CA GLU A 116 13.72 13.34 -3.60
C GLU A 116 13.11 13.53 -2.19
N LYS A 117 12.13 14.42 -2.02
CA LYS A 117 11.46 14.63 -0.72
C LYS A 117 10.73 13.37 -0.26
N SER A 118 10.25 12.57 -1.21
CA SER A 118 9.63 11.28 -0.89
C SER A 118 10.62 10.25 -0.32
N LEU A 119 11.94 10.41 -0.58
CA LEU A 119 12.97 9.55 0.01
C LEU A 119 13.17 9.85 1.50
N ASN A 120 12.88 11.08 1.92
CA ASN A 120 12.89 11.52 3.31
C ASN A 120 11.54 11.28 4.02
N GLY A 121 10.56 10.68 3.34
CA GLY A 121 9.21 10.46 3.88
C GLY A 121 8.36 11.73 3.96
N GLU A 122 8.73 12.84 3.31
CA GLU A 122 7.92 14.07 3.33
C GLU A 122 6.70 13.98 2.40
N THR A 123 6.81 13.19 1.33
CA THR A 123 5.75 12.95 0.35
C THR A 123 5.62 11.47 0.04
N TYR A 124 4.41 11.03 -0.34
CA TYR A 124 4.11 9.63 -0.66
C TYR A 124 3.02 9.55 -1.74
N SER A 125 2.78 8.35 -2.26
CA SER A 125 1.67 8.12 -3.21
C SER A 125 1.06 6.75 -2.99
N VAL A 126 -0.26 6.69 -2.80
CA VAL A 126 -0.97 5.41 -2.57
C VAL A 126 -1.38 4.69 -3.85
N ILE A 127 -1.32 5.37 -5.01
CA ILE A 127 -1.54 4.78 -6.33
C ILE A 127 -0.25 4.97 -7.12
N SER A 128 0.34 3.86 -7.57
CA SER A 128 1.48 3.85 -8.48
C SER A 128 1.03 3.50 -9.90
N PHE A 129 1.81 3.90 -10.90
CA PHE A 129 1.56 3.60 -12.30
C PHE A 129 2.69 2.77 -12.90
N ASN A 130 2.36 1.61 -13.49
CA ASN A 130 3.30 0.87 -14.32
C ASN A 130 3.32 1.50 -15.71
N ALA A 131 4.44 2.12 -16.08
CA ALA A 131 4.60 2.76 -17.37
C ALA A 131 4.26 1.83 -18.53
N PHE A 132 3.74 2.40 -19.62
CA PHE A 132 3.58 1.68 -20.87
C PHE A 132 4.94 1.19 -21.37
N ASP A 133 4.94 0.02 -22.02
CA ASP A 133 6.11 -0.57 -22.68
C ASP A 133 7.35 -0.77 -21.79
N ALA A 134 7.17 -0.74 -20.47
CA ALA A 134 8.23 -0.98 -19.50
C ALA A 134 8.04 -2.34 -18.81
N ASN A 135 9.13 -3.07 -18.61
CA ASN A 135 9.10 -4.24 -17.75
C ASN A 135 8.66 -3.82 -16.33
N THR A 136 7.69 -4.54 -15.76
CA THR A 136 7.21 -4.33 -14.39
C THR A 136 8.12 -4.96 -13.35
N GLN A 137 9.05 -5.82 -13.75
CA GLN A 137 10.05 -6.47 -12.90
C GLN A 137 11.45 -6.38 -13.53
N PRO A 138 11.98 -5.17 -13.81
CA PRO A 138 13.19 -5.00 -14.62
C PRO A 138 14.44 -5.60 -13.99
N GLN A 139 14.52 -5.65 -12.66
CA GLN A 139 15.62 -6.29 -11.93
C GLN A 139 15.76 -7.77 -12.30
N TRP A 140 14.65 -8.45 -12.57
CA TRP A 140 14.61 -9.90 -12.84
C TRP A 140 14.71 -10.23 -14.33
N SER A 141 14.78 -9.22 -15.21
CA SER A 141 15.13 -9.38 -16.63
C SER A 141 16.54 -8.93 -16.96
N ASP A 142 17.25 -8.31 -16.00
CA ASP A 142 18.61 -7.86 -16.22
C ASP A 142 19.56 -9.04 -16.38
N THR A 143 20.35 -9.03 -17.45
CA THR A 143 21.35 -10.03 -17.79
C THR A 143 22.76 -9.65 -17.32
N SER A 144 22.91 -8.49 -16.68
CA SER A 144 24.20 -8.06 -16.15
C SER A 144 24.61 -8.86 -14.90
N ALA A 145 25.86 -9.31 -14.88
CA ALA A 145 26.49 -9.91 -13.71
C ALA A 145 27.45 -8.90 -13.08
N MET A 146 27.40 -8.75 -11.75
CA MET A 146 28.31 -7.84 -11.03
C MET A 146 29.77 -8.27 -11.17
N ILE A 147 30.04 -9.58 -11.10
CA ILE A 147 31.35 -10.19 -11.33
C ILE A 147 31.15 -11.34 -12.34
N PRO A 148 31.59 -11.19 -13.61
CA PRO A 148 31.44 -12.23 -14.62
C PRO A 148 31.99 -13.59 -14.17
N GLY A 149 31.17 -14.63 -14.25
CA GLY A 149 31.52 -16.00 -13.84
C GLY A 149 31.45 -16.29 -12.33
N ALA A 150 31.18 -15.29 -11.47
CA ALA A 150 31.08 -15.48 -10.03
C ALA A 150 29.72 -15.09 -9.43
N THR A 151 29.02 -14.10 -10.00
CA THR A 151 27.67 -13.69 -9.56
C THR A 151 26.64 -13.96 -10.65
N ALA A 152 25.46 -14.46 -10.27
CA ALA A 152 24.32 -14.56 -11.19
C ALA A 152 23.70 -13.19 -11.47
N SER A 153 23.25 -12.98 -12.71
CA SER A 153 22.36 -11.89 -13.07
C SER A 153 20.95 -12.09 -12.50
N GLY A 154 20.13 -11.04 -12.56
CA GLY A 154 18.72 -11.13 -12.17
C GLY A 154 17.95 -12.13 -13.02
N ALA A 155 18.20 -12.15 -14.33
CA ALA A 155 17.59 -13.09 -15.27
C ALA A 155 17.97 -14.55 -15.00
N GLU A 156 19.24 -14.83 -14.71
CA GLU A 156 19.68 -16.18 -14.32
C GLU A 156 19.05 -16.62 -13.00
N THR A 157 18.95 -15.71 -12.02
CA THR A 157 18.32 -15.99 -10.72
C THR A 157 16.83 -16.32 -10.88
N ALA A 158 16.10 -15.53 -11.68
CA ALA A 158 14.69 -15.77 -11.97
C ALA A 158 14.48 -17.10 -12.72
N LYS A 159 15.33 -17.38 -13.72
CA LYS A 159 15.33 -18.66 -14.45
C LYS A 159 15.56 -19.85 -13.52
N ALA A 160 16.53 -19.76 -12.61
CA ALA A 160 16.84 -20.82 -11.65
C ALA A 160 15.68 -21.05 -10.66
N ALA A 161 14.97 -19.99 -10.27
CA ALA A 161 13.78 -20.09 -9.43
C ALA A 161 12.53 -20.61 -10.17
N GLY A 162 12.54 -20.65 -11.51
CA GLY A 162 11.39 -21.06 -12.31
C GLY A 162 10.21 -20.08 -12.25
N ALA A 163 10.46 -18.81 -11.91
CA ALA A 163 9.42 -17.79 -11.72
C ALA A 163 9.87 -16.42 -12.23
N ALA A 164 8.90 -15.55 -12.56
CA ALA A 164 9.18 -14.18 -13.02
C ALA A 164 9.89 -13.33 -11.96
N THR A 165 9.70 -13.64 -10.68
CA THR A 165 10.50 -13.13 -9.56
C THR A 165 10.89 -14.32 -8.66
N PRO A 166 12.12 -14.40 -8.13
CA PRO A 166 12.52 -15.54 -7.29
C PRO A 166 11.68 -15.71 -6.02
N ALA A 167 11.20 -14.60 -5.46
CA ALA A 167 10.33 -14.57 -4.28
C ALA A 167 8.86 -14.35 -4.66
N LEU A 168 8.41 -14.87 -5.81
CA LEU A 168 7.05 -14.70 -6.30
C LEU A 168 6.04 -15.32 -5.32
N ASN A 169 5.23 -14.47 -4.68
CA ASN A 169 4.10 -14.93 -3.91
C ASN A 169 2.92 -15.24 -4.85
N GLN A 170 2.54 -16.51 -4.94
CA GLN A 170 1.37 -16.95 -5.70
C GLN A 170 0.12 -16.89 -4.83
N PHE A 171 -0.96 -16.29 -5.35
CA PHE A 171 -2.19 -16.12 -4.58
C PHE A 171 -3.11 -17.31 -4.81
N ALA A 172 -3.47 -18.01 -3.73
CA ALA A 172 -4.29 -19.23 -3.82
C ALA A 172 -5.66 -19.01 -4.47
N GLY A 173 -6.27 -17.84 -4.28
CA GLY A 173 -7.64 -17.56 -4.76
C GLY A 173 -7.76 -17.13 -6.22
N GLY A 174 -6.68 -16.73 -6.90
CA GLY A 174 -6.74 -16.22 -8.29
C GLY A 174 -7.48 -14.89 -8.49
N ASP A 175 -8.17 -14.37 -7.47
CA ASP A 175 -8.96 -13.13 -7.51
C ASP A 175 -8.14 -11.85 -7.80
N VAL A 176 -6.82 -11.93 -7.59
CA VAL A 176 -5.88 -10.83 -7.81
C VAL A 176 -4.71 -11.39 -8.61
N GLN A 177 -4.25 -10.63 -9.60
CA GLN A 177 -3.07 -11.01 -10.37
C GLN A 177 -1.79 -10.83 -9.54
N PRO A 178 -0.94 -11.88 -9.41
CA PRO A 178 0.30 -11.80 -8.65
C PRO A 178 1.26 -10.71 -9.15
N ILE A 179 1.33 -10.49 -10.47
CA ILE A 179 2.15 -9.45 -11.10
C ILE A 179 1.26 -8.55 -11.94
N ARG A 180 1.48 -7.24 -11.87
CA ARG A 180 0.77 -6.25 -12.69
C ARG A 180 1.47 -6.12 -14.05
N ARG A 181 0.67 -6.02 -15.12
CA ARG A 181 1.18 -5.74 -16.47
C ARG A 181 1.60 -4.27 -16.62
N SER A 182 2.28 -3.93 -17.71
CA SER A 182 2.56 -2.55 -18.07
C SER A 182 1.27 -1.78 -18.42
N GLY A 183 1.32 -0.46 -18.30
CA GLY A 183 0.20 0.42 -18.67
C GLY A 183 -0.99 0.40 -17.72
N ILE A 184 -0.83 -0.07 -16.47
CA ILE A 184 -1.91 -0.08 -15.47
C ILE A 184 -1.46 0.52 -14.14
N ILE A 185 -2.43 1.01 -13.37
CA ILE A 185 -2.19 1.44 -11.99
C ILE A 185 -2.12 0.24 -11.05
N GLU A 186 -1.55 0.47 -9.88
CA GLU A 186 -1.62 -0.46 -8.76
C GLU A 186 -1.65 0.29 -7.43
N LYS A 187 -2.22 -0.34 -6.41
CA LYS A 187 -2.40 0.25 -5.07
C LYS A 187 -2.72 -0.83 -4.06
N CYS A 188 -2.58 -0.49 -2.77
CA CYS A 188 -3.05 -1.35 -1.69
C CYS A 188 -4.51 -1.81 -1.94
N ASN A 189 -4.74 -3.10 -1.75
CA ASN A 189 -6.02 -3.78 -1.91
C ASN A 189 -6.52 -4.36 -0.58
N PHE A 190 -6.00 -3.87 0.56
CA PHE A 190 -6.16 -4.49 1.89
C PHE A 190 -5.81 -5.98 1.94
N CYS A 191 -4.87 -6.42 1.09
CA CYS A 191 -4.53 -7.83 0.91
C CYS A 191 -5.80 -8.67 0.63
N TYR A 192 -6.62 -8.25 -0.33
CA TYR A 192 -7.87 -8.93 -0.67
C TYR A 192 -7.70 -10.44 -0.82
N GLN A 193 -6.59 -10.87 -1.45
CA GLN A 193 -6.23 -12.28 -1.63
C GLN A 193 -6.06 -13.07 -0.31
N ARG A 194 -5.77 -12.39 0.81
CA ARG A 194 -5.70 -12.96 2.16
C ARG A 194 -7.05 -12.88 2.84
N VAL A 195 -7.67 -11.71 2.83
CA VAL A 195 -8.92 -11.42 3.53
C VAL A 195 -10.08 -12.27 2.97
N SER A 196 -10.14 -12.50 1.66
CA SER A 196 -11.14 -13.40 1.06
C SER A 196 -10.99 -14.86 1.50
N ASN A 197 -9.83 -15.23 2.06
CA ASN A 197 -9.50 -16.55 2.60
C ASN A 197 -9.48 -16.57 4.13
N GLY A 198 -10.08 -15.58 4.81
CA GLY A 198 -10.19 -15.54 6.27
C GLY A 198 -8.90 -15.17 7.00
N MET A 199 -7.87 -14.73 6.28
CA MET A 199 -6.60 -14.29 6.87
C MET A 199 -6.59 -12.77 7.10
N GLN A 200 -5.67 -12.29 7.92
CA GLN A 200 -5.48 -10.86 8.13
C GLN A 200 -4.59 -10.27 7.03
N PRO A 201 -4.65 -8.95 6.75
CA PRO A 201 -3.69 -8.31 5.87
C PRO A 201 -2.28 -8.55 6.39
N VAL A 202 -1.32 -8.86 5.52
CA VAL A 202 0.05 -9.22 5.93
C VAL A 202 0.66 -8.17 6.86
N CYS A 203 0.39 -6.90 6.58
CA CYS A 203 0.93 -5.77 7.30
C CYS A 203 0.34 -5.59 8.71
N VAL A 204 -0.79 -6.23 9.00
CA VAL A 204 -1.36 -6.41 10.34
C VAL A 204 -0.63 -7.54 11.05
N GLU A 205 -0.52 -8.70 10.41
CA GLU A 205 0.10 -9.91 10.98
C GLU A 205 1.57 -9.71 11.36
N VAL A 206 2.35 -9.05 10.50
CA VAL A 206 3.80 -8.89 10.73
C VAL A 206 4.14 -7.75 11.70
N CYS A 207 3.17 -6.97 12.17
CA CYS A 207 3.44 -5.83 13.03
C CYS A 207 3.85 -6.31 14.44
N PRO A 208 5.12 -6.18 14.86
CA PRO A 208 5.57 -6.75 16.13
C PRO A 208 4.89 -6.11 17.34
N ALA A 209 4.53 -4.83 17.23
CA ALA A 209 3.85 -4.09 18.29
C ALA A 209 2.32 -4.21 18.25
N LYS A 210 1.75 -4.96 17.29
CA LYS A 210 0.29 -5.04 17.05
C LYS A 210 -0.36 -3.67 16.96
N ALA A 211 0.32 -2.72 16.33
CA ALA A 211 -0.13 -1.35 16.17
C ALA A 211 -1.26 -1.22 15.14
N ARG A 212 -1.47 -2.23 14.28
CA ARG A 212 -2.47 -2.23 13.22
C ARG A 212 -3.59 -3.19 13.59
N ILE A 213 -4.83 -2.72 13.51
CA ILE A 213 -6.04 -3.49 13.77
C ILE A 213 -6.93 -3.37 12.54
N PHE A 214 -7.36 -4.50 11.97
CA PHE A 214 -8.16 -4.54 10.77
C PHE A 214 -9.43 -5.37 11.00
N GLY A 215 -10.54 -4.93 10.42
CA GLY A 215 -11.81 -5.64 10.52
C GLY A 215 -12.99 -4.82 10.02
N ASP A 216 -14.19 -5.35 10.25
CA ASP A 216 -15.45 -4.66 9.97
C ASP A 216 -15.77 -3.65 11.07
N GLN A 217 -15.72 -2.36 10.74
CA GLN A 217 -16.01 -1.27 11.68
C GLN A 217 -17.51 -1.10 11.97
N ASP A 218 -18.39 -1.76 11.22
CA ASP A 218 -19.83 -1.76 11.48
C ASP A 218 -20.28 -2.97 12.32
N ASP A 219 -19.41 -3.97 12.55
CA ASP A 219 -19.65 -5.05 13.51
C ASP A 219 -19.22 -4.62 14.93
N PRO A 220 -20.14 -4.41 15.88
CA PRO A 220 -19.81 -3.96 17.24
C PRO A 220 -18.96 -4.97 18.03
N ASN A 221 -18.90 -6.23 17.60
CA ASN A 221 -18.07 -7.25 18.24
C ASN A 221 -16.63 -7.27 17.73
N SER A 222 -16.34 -6.60 16.61
CA SER A 222 -15.01 -6.53 16.04
C SER A 222 -14.07 -5.70 16.91
N GLU A 223 -12.79 -6.03 16.88
CA GLU A 223 -11.76 -5.30 17.64
C GLU A 223 -11.66 -3.84 17.19
N ILE A 224 -11.76 -3.60 15.88
CA ILE A 224 -11.71 -2.25 15.32
C ILE A 224 -12.87 -1.38 15.79
N ALA A 225 -14.11 -1.91 15.84
CA ALA A 225 -15.27 -1.15 16.30
C ALA A 225 -15.17 -0.81 17.79
N LYS A 226 -14.67 -1.74 18.61
CA LYS A 226 -14.40 -1.51 20.04
C LYS A 226 -13.37 -0.41 20.25
N VAL A 227 -12.27 -0.44 19.52
CA VAL A 227 -11.22 0.58 19.60
C VAL A 227 -11.73 1.94 19.13
N LEU A 228 -12.45 2.01 18.02
CA LEU A 228 -13.03 3.27 17.51
C LEU A 228 -14.08 3.87 18.45
N LYS A 229 -14.75 3.04 19.27
CA LYS A 229 -15.68 3.51 20.31
C LYS A 229 -14.94 4.02 21.55
N ALA A 230 -13.83 3.39 21.92
CA ALA A 230 -13.08 3.71 23.13
C ALA A 230 -12.13 4.91 22.94
N GLU A 231 -11.51 5.02 21.77
CA GLU A 231 -10.43 5.95 21.50
C GLU A 231 -10.83 7.05 20.50
N LYS A 232 -10.39 8.27 20.75
CA LYS A 232 -10.54 9.35 19.77
C LYS A 232 -9.59 9.10 18.60
N SER A 233 -10.16 8.84 17.43
CA SER A 233 -9.40 8.72 16.19
C SER A 233 -9.41 9.99 15.35
N PHE A 234 -8.43 10.11 14.46
CA PHE A 234 -8.44 11.06 13.35
C PHE A 234 -8.17 10.35 12.03
N ARG A 235 -8.49 11.02 10.92
CA ARG A 235 -8.28 10.52 9.56
C ARG A 235 -7.45 11.51 8.75
N LEU A 236 -6.60 11.00 7.86
CA LEU A 236 -5.78 11.86 7.01
C LEU A 236 -6.63 12.59 5.97
N GLN A 237 -6.38 13.89 5.82
CA GLN A 237 -7.05 14.77 4.83
C GLN A 237 -8.58 14.66 4.86
N GLU A 238 -9.17 14.63 6.06
CA GLU A 238 -10.61 14.47 6.26
C GLU A 238 -11.43 15.59 5.61
N GLU A 239 -10.85 16.79 5.52
CA GLU A 239 -11.43 17.97 4.86
C GLU A 239 -11.67 17.76 3.35
N LYS A 240 -11.04 16.75 2.72
CA LYS A 240 -11.28 16.39 1.31
C LYS A 240 -12.57 15.61 1.09
N GLY A 241 -13.32 15.29 2.14
CA GLY A 241 -14.65 14.68 2.02
C GLY A 241 -14.67 13.22 1.52
N THR A 242 -13.51 12.55 1.46
CA THR A 242 -13.42 11.17 0.94
C THR A 242 -13.92 10.11 1.93
N LYS A 243 -14.15 10.49 3.20
CA LYS A 243 -14.51 9.59 4.30
C LYS A 243 -13.55 8.36 4.37
N PRO A 244 -12.27 8.58 4.73
CA PRO A 244 -11.27 7.53 4.84
C PRO A 244 -11.71 6.41 5.80
N ASN A 245 -11.28 5.18 5.53
CA ASN A 245 -11.52 4.01 6.39
C ASN A 245 -10.23 3.51 7.08
N VAL A 246 -9.16 4.31 7.02
CA VAL A 246 -7.98 4.14 7.87
C VAL A 246 -7.99 5.24 8.92
N HIS A 247 -7.92 4.83 10.18
CA HIS A 247 -8.02 5.66 11.36
C HIS A 247 -6.71 5.64 12.12
N TYR A 248 -6.33 6.77 12.69
CA TYR A 248 -5.15 6.89 13.54
C TYR A 248 -5.59 7.23 14.95
N ILE A 249 -5.02 6.54 15.93
CA ILE A 249 -5.22 6.81 17.36
C ILE A 249 -3.88 7.09 18.03
N ASN A 250 -3.95 7.75 19.19
CA ASN A 250 -2.79 8.16 19.98
C ASN A 250 -1.80 9.03 19.20
N LYS A 251 -0.60 9.21 19.75
CA LYS A 251 0.49 9.99 19.14
C LYS A 251 1.76 9.17 19.13
N TYR A 252 2.55 9.35 18.08
CA TYR A 252 3.89 8.80 18.03
C TYR A 252 4.76 9.47 19.10
N SER A 253 5.40 8.69 19.94
CA SER A 253 6.42 9.15 20.88
C SER A 253 7.62 8.23 20.83
N ALA A 254 8.79 8.79 20.51
CA ALA A 254 10.06 8.06 20.64
C ALA A 254 10.50 7.89 22.11
N ARG A 255 9.80 8.56 23.04
CA ARG A 255 10.04 8.52 24.49
C ARG A 255 8.79 7.88 25.11
N ALA A 256 8.82 6.57 25.30
CA ALA A 256 7.79 5.86 26.05
C ALA A 256 7.87 6.24 27.54
#